data_AF-A0A7W1KA64-F1
#
_entry.id   AF-A0A7W1KA64-F1
#
_cell.length_a   1.000
_cell.length_b   1.000
_cell.length_c   1.000
_cell.angle_alpha   90.00
_cell.angle_beta   90.00
_cell.angle_gamma   90.00
#
_symmetry.space_group_name_H-M   'P 1'
#
loop_
_entity.id
_entity.type
_entity.pdbx_description
1 polymer ?
#
loop_
_entity_poly.entity_id
_entity_poly.type
_entity_poly.pdbx_seq_one_letter_code
_entity_poly.pdbx_strand_id
1 'polypeptide(L)'
;HSGTAHLLAVSGFNMTLVAGAVALGLRGRLPLRAVALATAAALGGYALLVGPSPSVLRAGVMALVASLGVAVGRPSFGANALCLCVAVLTAVDPGIATAIGFQLSVAATAGLIGLQAPLAQRLGRLPSVLREGLATTIAASVPTVPIIAAAFGRISLVSPLANLIAVPLFAPLLALGMATAAIGAISEDAARPLGLASYAVATALRRLVELSASLPGASAEISRGVLSGVALTLSLVVIAAVLASARAAGIAVVIARGGLAAIRRDWSAVPGLAPRYARPLSSRLSRRALRVATACAVVAILVAGSLVALRPPPSRLRALDVGQGDAFLLEHAGAVVLIDGGPDPGRLLALLGGSLAPWQRRIDALVMTHAHIDHGAGLLAVFDRYDVGIAIEPRGLEDVALSRLWAERAARAGVPRHAIGAGEQVRIGAIELTALSPNEDPRVEYRNLVLHARYAGVAALFPGDATDSALADLLLDPAALRSDVYIPPHHGAHTPHAAALIAAVRPKVALLSVGASNRYGHPTPATLAALGDVPTYRTDRRGTVEVQVDGGRLLVRTGR
;
A
#
# COMPACT_ATOMS: atom_id res chain seq x y z
N HIS A 1 6.69 -0.40 -6.58
CA HIS A 1 7.05 -0.05 -5.19
C HIS A 1 8.49 -0.50 -4.94
N SER A 2 9.40 0.38 -4.50
CA SER A 2 10.83 0.07 -4.33
C SER A 2 11.12 -0.88 -3.14
N GLY A 3 10.20 -0.98 -2.17
CA GLY A 3 10.41 -1.75 -0.93
C GLY A 3 11.10 -0.95 0.19
N THR A 4 11.49 0.30 -0.07
CA THR A 4 12.22 1.16 0.89
C THR A 4 11.35 1.83 1.94
N ALA A 5 10.03 1.57 1.97
CA ALA A 5 9.10 2.18 2.92
C ALA A 5 9.46 1.92 4.40
N HIS A 6 10.15 0.81 4.70
CA HIS A 6 10.66 0.50 6.03
C HIS A 6 11.82 1.40 6.48
N LEU A 7 12.45 2.17 5.57
CA LEU A 7 13.46 3.17 5.91
C LEU A 7 12.80 4.48 6.38
N LEU A 8 11.63 4.83 5.82
CA LEU A 8 10.86 6.01 6.22
C LEU A 8 10.02 5.76 7.48
N ALA A 9 9.60 4.52 7.72
CA ALA A 9 9.07 4.10 9.01
C ALA A 9 10.22 4.08 10.03
N VAL A 10 10.04 4.76 11.16
CA VAL A 10 11.03 4.85 12.23
C VAL A 10 11.44 3.44 12.67
N SER A 11 12.66 3.04 12.29
CA SER A 11 13.12 1.66 12.38
C SER A 11 14.15 1.50 13.49
N GLY A 12 14.40 0.24 13.88
CA GLY A 12 15.46 -0.08 14.85
C GLY A 12 16.85 0.37 14.41
N PHE A 13 17.07 0.60 13.11
CA PHE A 13 18.32 1.13 12.57
C PHE A 13 18.62 2.55 13.08
N ASN A 14 17.60 3.41 13.17
CA ASN A 14 17.75 4.77 13.68
C ASN A 14 18.16 4.76 15.16
N MET A 15 17.55 3.86 15.94
CA MET A 15 17.88 3.64 17.34
C MET A 15 19.32 3.14 17.50
N THR A 16 19.78 2.22 16.64
CA THR A 16 21.19 1.76 16.68
C THR A 16 22.18 2.84 16.30
N LEU A 17 21.84 3.74 15.38
CA LEU A 17 22.69 4.88 15.03
C LEU A 17 22.83 5.86 16.20
N VAL A 18 21.72 6.21 16.84
CA VAL A 18 21.72 7.07 18.04
C VAL A 18 22.50 6.42 19.17
N ALA A 19 22.27 5.14 19.43
CA ALA A 19 22.99 4.39 20.46
C ALA A 19 24.49 4.33 20.19
N GLY A 20 24.88 4.03 18.94
CA GLY A 20 26.28 3.97 18.52
C GLY A 20 26.99 5.31 18.63
N ALA A 21 26.34 6.41 18.25
CA ALA A 21 26.90 7.76 18.35
C ALA A 21 27.19 8.14 19.80
N VAL A 22 26.25 7.89 20.72
CA VAL A 22 26.43 8.16 22.15
C VAL A 22 27.51 7.26 22.76
N ALA A 23 27.47 5.97 22.46
CA ALA A 23 28.45 5.01 22.98
C ALA A 23 29.87 5.31 22.50
N LEU A 24 30.06 5.71 21.24
CA LEU A 24 31.37 6.11 20.69
C LEU A 24 31.85 7.46 21.23
N GLY A 25 30.96 8.46 21.34
CA GLY A 25 31.31 9.80 21.83
C GLY A 25 31.72 9.84 23.31
N LEU A 26 31.21 8.89 24.10
CA LEU A 26 31.51 8.74 25.53
C LEU A 26 32.54 7.63 25.81
N ARG A 27 33.01 6.92 24.78
CA ARG A 27 33.98 5.83 24.92
C ARG A 27 35.28 6.34 25.51
N GLY A 28 35.73 5.72 26.61
CA GLY A 28 36.97 6.09 27.30
C GLY A 28 36.89 7.35 28.16
N ARG A 29 35.75 8.06 28.17
CA ARG A 29 35.53 9.26 29.00
C ARG A 29 34.72 8.99 30.26
N LEU A 30 33.88 7.95 30.24
CA LEU A 30 33.01 7.57 31.34
C LEU A 30 33.07 6.06 31.61
N PRO A 31 32.79 5.60 32.84
CA PRO A 31 32.67 4.19 33.14
C PRO A 31 31.53 3.55 32.33
N LEU A 32 31.68 2.27 31.96
CA LEU A 32 30.74 1.51 31.12
C LEU A 32 29.27 1.63 31.56
N ARG A 33 29.02 1.69 32.87
CA ARG A 33 27.67 1.88 33.44
C ARG A 33 27.07 3.26 33.11
N ALA A 34 27.88 4.32 33.17
CA ALA A 34 27.44 5.66 32.83
C ALA A 34 27.19 5.81 31.32
N VAL A 35 28.02 5.16 30.47
CA VAL A 35 27.80 5.11 29.02
C VAL A 35 26.49 4.38 28.69
N ALA A 36 26.21 3.25 29.36
CA ALA A 36 24.97 2.51 29.18
C ALA A 36 23.72 3.32 29.59
N LEU A 37 23.78 4.04 30.72
CA LEU A 37 22.72 4.93 31.18
C LEU A 37 22.49 6.12 30.23
N ALA A 38 23.57 6.78 29.79
CA ALA A 38 23.48 7.87 28.82
C ALA A 38 22.89 7.41 27.49
N THR A 39 23.27 6.21 27.03
CA THR A 39 22.71 5.59 25.83
C THR A 39 21.21 5.31 26.00
N ALA A 40 20.79 4.76 27.15
CA ALA A 40 19.38 4.51 27.43
C ALA A 40 18.57 5.82 27.48
N ALA A 41 19.10 6.86 28.12
CA ALA A 41 18.46 8.18 28.18
C ALA A 41 18.32 8.83 26.80
N ALA A 42 19.36 8.77 25.97
CA ALA A 42 19.33 9.30 24.60
C ALA A 42 18.31 8.57 23.72
N LEU A 43 18.19 7.25 23.87
CA LEU A 43 17.18 6.46 23.16
C LEU A 43 15.76 6.76 23.64
N GLY A 44 15.57 6.98 24.94
CA GLY A 44 14.29 7.44 25.49
C GLY A 44 13.90 8.83 24.95
N GLY A 45 14.85 9.76 24.93
CA GLY A 45 14.65 11.10 24.36
C GLY A 45 14.32 11.05 22.86
N TYR A 46 15.03 10.23 22.09
CA TYR A 46 14.72 10.01 20.67
C TYR A 46 13.33 9.39 20.47
N ALA A 47 12.93 8.42 21.31
CA ALA A 47 11.60 7.83 21.25
C ALA A 47 10.49 8.84 21.54
N LEU A 48 10.71 9.77 22.48
CA LEU A 48 9.77 10.85 22.79
C LEU A 48 9.69 11.87 21.64
N LEU A 49 10.83 12.24 21.06
CA LEU A 49 10.90 13.20 19.95
C LEU A 49 10.14 12.70 18.71
N VAL A 50 10.21 11.40 18.45
CA VAL A 50 9.66 10.78 17.23
C VAL A 50 8.22 10.27 17.44
N GLY A 51 7.79 10.10 18.68
CA GLY A 51 6.47 9.60 19.05
C GLY A 51 6.41 8.07 19.22
N PRO A 52 5.47 7.56 20.05
CA PRO A 52 5.37 6.15 20.40
C PRO A 52 4.77 5.33 19.25
N SER A 53 5.62 4.77 18.40
CA SER A 53 5.23 3.71 17.45
C SER A 53 5.66 2.32 17.96
N PRO A 54 4.97 1.22 17.60
CA PRO A 54 5.32 -0.12 18.07
C PRO A 54 6.77 -0.52 17.81
N SER A 55 7.35 -0.07 16.68
CA SER A 55 8.75 -0.30 16.32
C SER A 55 9.73 0.43 17.24
N VAL A 56 9.40 1.67 17.63
CA VAL A 56 10.20 2.50 18.55
C VAL A 56 10.15 1.94 19.96
N LEU A 57 8.96 1.54 20.44
CA LEU A 57 8.78 0.93 21.75
C LEU A 57 9.59 -0.36 21.89
N ARG A 58 9.55 -1.25 20.89
CA ARG A 58 10.37 -2.48 20.87
C ARG A 58 11.87 -2.17 20.88
N ALA A 59 12.33 -1.25 20.03
CA ALA A 59 13.73 -0.89 19.97
C ALA A 59 14.23 -0.26 21.29
N GLY A 60 13.40 0.56 21.93
CA GLY A 60 13.67 1.12 23.26
C GLY A 60 13.76 0.05 24.34
N VAL A 61 12.81 -0.89 24.40
CA VAL A 61 12.82 -2.00 25.36
C VAL A 61 14.03 -2.91 25.14
N MET A 62 14.33 -3.30 23.89
CA MET A 62 15.50 -4.13 23.59
C MET A 62 16.82 -3.44 23.95
N ALA A 63 16.93 -2.13 23.70
CA ALA A 63 18.11 -1.37 24.09
C ALA A 63 18.24 -1.22 25.61
N LEU A 64 17.13 -1.03 26.32
CA LEU A 64 17.11 -1.00 27.79
C LEU A 64 17.57 -2.34 28.36
N VAL A 65 17.04 -3.45 27.86
CA VAL A 65 17.44 -4.81 28.27
C VAL A 65 18.92 -5.06 27.99
N ALA A 66 19.43 -4.63 26.82
CA ALA A 66 20.83 -4.75 26.48
C ALA A 66 21.74 -3.92 27.42
N SER A 67 21.38 -2.66 27.70
CA SER A 67 22.10 -1.78 28.61
C SER A 67 22.11 -2.29 30.05
N LEU A 68 20.99 -2.84 30.52
CA LEU A 68 20.89 -3.48 31.84
C LEU A 68 21.74 -4.75 31.91
N GLY A 69 21.76 -5.58 30.86
CA GLY A 69 22.64 -6.75 30.77
C GLY A 69 24.12 -6.38 30.91
N VAL A 70 24.55 -5.31 30.23
CA VAL A 70 25.91 -4.76 30.35
C VAL A 70 26.17 -4.22 31.76
N ALA A 71 25.22 -3.52 32.39
CA ALA A 71 25.38 -2.96 33.73
C ALA A 71 25.51 -4.05 34.83
N VAL A 72 24.82 -5.18 34.64
CA VAL A 72 24.82 -6.35 35.54
C VAL A 72 25.95 -7.34 35.20
N GLY A 73 26.68 -7.14 34.10
CA GLY A 73 27.81 -7.98 33.71
C GLY A 73 27.40 -9.34 33.13
N ARG A 74 26.18 -9.47 32.59
CA ARG A 74 25.69 -10.70 31.95
C ARG A 74 25.56 -10.55 30.43
N PRO A 75 25.97 -11.56 29.65
CA PRO A 75 25.77 -11.53 28.20
C PRO A 75 24.28 -11.54 27.88
N SER A 76 23.80 -10.53 27.15
CA SER A 76 22.43 -10.48 26.67
C SER A 76 22.30 -11.36 25.41
N PHE A 77 21.55 -12.45 25.52
CA PHE A 77 21.18 -13.24 24.35
C PHE A 77 20.04 -12.53 23.62
N GLY A 78 20.27 -12.13 22.37
CA GLY A 78 19.31 -11.35 21.57
C GLY A 78 17.91 -11.99 21.46
N ALA A 79 17.84 -13.32 21.46
CA ALA A 79 16.58 -14.06 21.47
C ALA A 79 15.78 -13.86 22.77
N ASN A 80 16.45 -13.92 23.93
CA ASN A 80 15.80 -13.73 25.23
C ASN A 80 15.29 -12.29 25.38
N ALA A 81 16.07 -11.32 24.89
CA ALA A 81 15.65 -9.92 24.86
C ALA A 81 14.42 -9.69 23.97
N LEU A 82 14.34 -10.37 22.82
CA LEU A 82 13.17 -10.32 21.94
C LEU A 82 11.93 -10.96 22.60
N CYS A 83 12.08 -12.15 23.20
CA CYS A 83 10.97 -12.83 23.90
C CYS A 83 10.44 -12.00 25.07
N LEU A 84 11.34 -11.44 25.90
CA LEU A 84 10.96 -10.57 27.00
C LEU A 84 10.26 -9.30 26.51
N CYS A 85 10.77 -8.69 25.43
CA CYS A 85 10.16 -7.51 24.83
C CYS A 85 8.74 -7.81 24.32
N VAL A 86 8.54 -8.93 23.62
CA VAL A 86 7.21 -9.35 23.18
C VAL A 86 6.29 -9.54 24.37
N ALA A 87 6.72 -10.32 25.38
CA ALA A 87 5.92 -10.60 26.56
C ALA A 87 5.49 -9.32 27.31
N VAL A 88 6.42 -8.40 27.54
CA VAL A 88 6.14 -7.14 28.24
C VAL A 88 5.18 -6.26 27.43
N LEU A 89 5.44 -6.06 26.12
CA LEU A 89 4.59 -5.20 25.30
C LEU A 89 3.18 -5.77 25.12
N THR A 90 3.03 -7.08 24.97
CA THR A 90 1.71 -7.73 24.88
C THR A 90 0.98 -7.80 26.22
N ALA A 91 1.71 -7.80 27.34
CA ALA A 91 1.10 -7.74 28.67
C ALA A 91 0.57 -6.35 29.01
N VAL A 92 1.24 -5.29 28.53
CA VAL A 92 0.80 -3.90 28.70
C VAL A 92 -0.38 -3.57 27.77
N ASP A 93 -0.31 -3.99 26.52
CA ASP A 93 -1.39 -3.82 25.54
C ASP A 93 -1.52 -5.08 24.65
N PRO A 94 -2.51 -5.95 24.93
CA PRO A 94 -2.76 -7.14 24.12
C PRO A 94 -3.08 -6.82 22.64
N GLY A 95 -3.63 -5.63 22.36
CA GLY A 95 -3.95 -5.17 21.01
C GLY A 95 -2.71 -5.02 20.12
N ILE A 96 -1.54 -4.76 20.71
CA ILE A 96 -0.29 -4.57 19.97
C ILE A 96 0.14 -5.82 19.18
N ALA A 97 -0.27 -7.02 19.61
CA ALA A 97 0.02 -8.27 18.91
C ALA A 97 -0.65 -8.34 17.53
N THR A 98 -1.79 -7.66 17.36
CA THR A 98 -2.52 -7.57 16.09
C THR A 98 -2.01 -6.47 15.18
N ALA A 99 -1.19 -5.54 15.70
CA ALA A 99 -0.64 -4.46 14.92
C ALA A 99 0.40 -4.98 13.91
N ILE A 100 0.15 -4.75 12.63
CA ILE A 100 1.03 -5.20 11.53
C ILE A 100 2.47 -4.70 11.72
N GLY A 101 2.66 -3.45 12.17
CA GLY A 101 3.98 -2.89 12.44
C GLY A 101 4.76 -3.67 13.51
N PHE A 102 4.07 -4.13 14.56
CA PHE A 102 4.67 -4.96 15.61
C PHE A 102 5.06 -6.34 15.06
N GLN A 103 4.16 -7.01 14.34
CA GLN A 103 4.41 -8.32 13.73
C GLN A 103 5.60 -8.30 12.77
N LEU A 104 5.65 -7.30 11.87
CA LEU A 104 6.77 -7.10 10.94
C LEU A 104 8.08 -6.88 11.68
N SER A 105 8.05 -6.09 12.75
CA SER A 105 9.27 -5.73 13.48
C SER A 105 9.83 -6.90 14.31
N VAL A 106 8.96 -7.72 14.92
CA VAL A 106 9.36 -8.95 15.63
C VAL A 106 9.89 -9.98 14.64
N ALA A 107 9.18 -10.22 13.53
CA ALA A 107 9.59 -11.19 12.51
C ALA A 107 10.94 -10.83 11.87
N ALA A 108 11.16 -9.55 11.53
CA ALA A 108 12.44 -9.08 11.03
C ALA A 108 13.59 -9.32 12.03
N THR A 109 13.36 -9.04 13.31
CA THR A 109 14.37 -9.17 14.37
C THR A 109 14.70 -10.64 14.65
N ALA A 110 13.69 -11.51 14.68
CA ALA A 110 13.89 -12.96 14.78
C ALA A 110 14.69 -13.49 13.59
N GLY A 111 14.38 -13.01 12.38
CA GLY A 111 15.14 -13.29 11.16
C GLY A 111 16.59 -12.88 11.25
N LEU A 112 16.88 -11.66 11.70
CA LEU A 112 18.26 -11.19 11.89
C LEU A 112 19.04 -12.06 12.89
N ILE A 113 18.43 -12.39 14.04
CA ILE A 113 19.07 -13.22 15.07
C ILE A 113 19.35 -14.64 14.56
N GLY A 114 18.41 -15.25 13.83
CA GLY A 114 18.51 -16.66 13.43
C GLY A 114 19.17 -16.91 12.07
N LEU A 115 19.02 -15.99 11.11
CA LEU A 115 19.37 -16.23 9.70
C LEU A 115 20.59 -15.44 9.23
N GLN A 116 20.93 -14.28 9.84
CA GLN A 116 22.00 -13.41 9.35
C GLN A 116 23.36 -14.12 9.29
N ALA A 117 23.80 -14.72 10.40
CA ALA A 117 25.10 -15.41 10.49
C ALA A 117 25.23 -16.57 9.49
N PRO A 118 24.28 -17.52 9.38
CA PRO A 118 24.38 -18.60 8.40
C PRO A 118 24.28 -18.10 6.94
N LEU A 119 23.56 -17.01 6.66
CA LEU A 119 23.54 -16.38 5.34
C LEU A 119 24.88 -15.74 4.99
N ALA A 120 25.49 -15.00 5.92
CA ALA A 120 26.79 -14.37 5.72
C ALA A 120 27.88 -15.40 5.42
N GLN A 121 27.89 -16.52 6.15
CA GLN A 121 28.82 -17.63 5.89
C GLN A 121 28.65 -18.23 4.49
N ARG A 122 27.39 -18.39 4.02
CA ARG A 122 27.10 -18.91 2.67
C ARG A 122 27.47 -17.93 1.56
N LEU A 123 27.47 -16.63 1.84
CA LEU A 123 27.86 -15.56 0.93
C LEU A 123 29.37 -15.24 1.00
N GLY A 124 30.18 -16.10 1.61
CA GLY A 124 31.61 -15.86 1.90
C GLY A 124 32.53 -15.56 0.70
N ARG A 125 32.05 -15.71 -0.54
CA ARG A 125 32.78 -15.31 -1.76
C ARG A 125 32.67 -13.82 -2.11
N LEU A 126 31.76 -13.10 -1.47
CA LEU A 126 31.57 -11.67 -1.69
C LEU A 126 32.44 -10.83 -0.74
N PRO A 127 32.81 -9.60 -1.12
CA PRO A 127 33.41 -8.61 -0.23
C PRO A 127 32.59 -8.43 1.06
N SER A 128 33.25 -8.16 2.19
CA SER A 128 32.62 -8.08 3.52
C SER A 128 31.38 -7.18 3.56
N VAL A 129 31.47 -6.00 2.95
CA VAL A 129 30.38 -5.01 2.89
C VAL A 129 29.15 -5.54 2.16
N LEU A 130 29.34 -6.16 0.99
CA LEU A 130 28.23 -6.72 0.20
C LEU A 130 27.64 -7.96 0.87
N ARG A 131 28.50 -8.82 1.43
CA ARG A 131 28.11 -10.02 2.14
C ARG A 131 27.23 -9.70 3.34
N GLU A 132 27.64 -8.75 4.17
CA GLU A 132 26.92 -8.35 5.38
C GLU A 132 25.63 -7.59 5.04
N GLY A 133 25.66 -6.69 4.05
CA GLY A 133 24.47 -5.97 3.58
C GLY A 133 23.40 -6.90 3.02
N LEU A 134 23.79 -7.84 2.14
CA LEU A 134 22.86 -8.83 1.56
C LEU A 134 22.36 -9.82 2.61
N ALA A 135 23.23 -10.34 3.48
CA ALA A 135 22.83 -11.27 4.53
C ALA A 135 21.81 -10.63 5.49
N THR A 136 22.04 -9.38 5.90
CA THR A 136 21.12 -8.62 6.76
C THR A 136 19.78 -8.39 6.07
N THR A 137 19.80 -7.96 4.82
CA THR A 137 18.59 -7.67 4.03
C THR A 137 17.75 -8.93 3.81
N ILE A 138 18.38 -10.05 3.44
CA ILE A 138 17.68 -11.33 3.23
C ILE A 138 17.14 -11.87 4.56
N ALA A 139 17.94 -11.83 5.63
CA ALA A 139 17.55 -12.33 6.95
C ALA A 139 16.33 -11.59 7.51
N ALA A 140 16.23 -10.27 7.31
CA ALA A 140 15.07 -9.48 7.71
C ALA A 140 13.86 -9.67 6.76
N SER A 141 14.10 -9.85 5.46
CA SER A 141 13.03 -9.91 4.45
C SER A 141 12.29 -11.25 4.45
N VAL A 142 13.01 -12.37 4.61
CA VAL A 142 12.40 -13.71 4.49
C VAL A 142 11.22 -13.92 5.46
N PRO A 143 11.33 -13.58 6.76
CA PRO A 143 10.20 -13.76 7.70
C PRO A 143 9.10 -12.70 7.54
N THR A 144 9.42 -11.53 6.98
CA THR A 144 8.46 -10.42 6.86
C THR A 144 7.64 -10.49 5.58
N VAL A 145 8.20 -11.06 4.50
CA VAL A 145 7.55 -11.18 3.19
C VAL A 145 6.14 -11.80 3.26
N PRO A 146 5.86 -12.88 4.01
CA PRO A 146 4.51 -13.43 4.11
C PRO A 146 3.52 -12.51 4.82
N ILE A 147 3.98 -11.79 5.85
CA ILE A 147 3.16 -10.81 6.58
C ILE A 147 2.85 -9.62 5.66
N ILE A 148 3.86 -9.15 4.91
CA ILE A 148 3.69 -8.07 3.93
C ILE A 148 2.73 -8.50 2.81
N ALA A 149 2.86 -9.71 2.29
CA ALA A 149 1.99 -10.25 1.25
C ALA A 149 0.55 -10.40 1.75
N ALA A 150 0.34 -10.93 2.96
CA ALA A 150 -0.99 -11.09 3.54
C ALA A 150 -1.67 -9.75 3.83
N ALA A 151 -0.91 -8.79 4.39
CA ALA A 151 -1.44 -7.50 4.82
C ALA A 151 -1.63 -6.51 3.66
N PHE A 152 -0.67 -6.45 2.73
CA PHE A 152 -0.63 -5.41 1.69
C PHE A 152 -0.92 -5.94 0.28
N GLY A 153 -0.87 -7.26 0.06
CA GLY A 153 -1.14 -7.92 -1.24
C GLY A 153 -0.03 -7.74 -2.28
N ARG A 154 1.19 -7.39 -1.87
CA ARG A 154 2.30 -7.05 -2.79
C ARG A 154 3.65 -7.44 -2.21
N ILE A 155 4.59 -7.81 -3.07
CA ILE A 155 6.01 -8.06 -2.72
C ILE A 155 6.90 -7.24 -3.65
N SER A 156 7.82 -6.44 -3.10
CA SER A 156 8.86 -5.76 -3.90
C SER A 156 10.00 -6.72 -4.22
N LEU A 157 10.24 -6.97 -5.50
CA LEU A 157 11.36 -7.80 -5.99
C LEU A 157 12.66 -7.01 -6.08
N VAL A 158 12.58 -5.68 -6.22
CA VAL A 158 13.74 -4.77 -6.31
C VAL A 158 14.24 -4.34 -4.94
N SER A 159 13.50 -4.65 -3.86
CA SER A 159 13.86 -4.25 -2.49
C SER A 159 15.29 -4.58 -2.07
N PRO A 160 15.86 -5.76 -2.36
CA PRO A 160 17.23 -6.06 -1.92
C PRO A 160 18.29 -5.16 -2.57
N LEU A 161 18.12 -4.83 -3.85
CA LEU A 161 19.03 -3.97 -4.60
C LEU A 161 18.85 -2.50 -4.25
N ALA A 162 17.60 -2.05 -4.12
CA ALA A 162 17.29 -0.69 -3.69
C ALA A 162 17.84 -0.41 -2.28
N ASN A 163 17.71 -1.36 -1.35
CA ASN A 163 18.21 -1.22 0.02
C ASN A 163 19.74 -1.16 0.10
N LEU A 164 20.46 -1.82 -0.81
CA LEU A 164 21.92 -1.79 -0.82
C LEU A 164 22.47 -0.37 -1.02
N ILE A 165 21.77 0.46 -1.78
CA ILE A 165 22.15 1.85 -2.06
C ILE A 165 21.42 2.82 -1.12
N ALA A 166 20.16 2.54 -0.78
CA ALA A 166 19.35 3.41 0.08
C ALA A 166 19.82 3.41 1.54
N VAL A 167 20.23 2.27 2.10
CA VAL A 167 20.64 2.16 3.51
C VAL A 167 21.88 3.02 3.82
N PRO A 168 22.96 2.98 3.02
CA PRO A 168 24.11 3.85 3.24
C PRO A 168 23.80 5.34 3.16
N LEU A 169 22.84 5.75 2.33
CA LEU A 169 22.44 7.15 2.18
C LEU A 169 21.54 7.63 3.34
N PHE A 170 20.84 6.71 4.00
CA PHE A 170 19.90 7.03 5.05
C PHE A 170 20.60 7.50 6.34
N ALA A 171 21.74 6.91 6.71
CA ALA A 171 22.47 7.31 7.91
C ALA A 171 23.00 8.77 7.84
N PRO A 172 23.65 9.22 6.75
CA PRO A 172 23.99 10.63 6.55
C PRO A 172 22.77 11.54 6.57
N LEU A 173 21.66 11.13 5.93
CA LEU A 173 20.42 11.92 5.92
C LEU A 173 19.89 12.16 7.34
N LEU A 174 19.83 11.11 8.17
CA LEU A 174 19.38 11.20 9.55
C LEU A 174 20.31 12.09 10.38
N ALA A 175 21.63 11.92 10.24
CA ALA A 175 22.62 12.73 10.95
C ALA A 175 22.53 14.21 10.58
N LEU A 176 22.47 14.52 9.27
CA LEU A 176 22.33 15.89 8.77
C LEU A 176 20.99 16.50 9.18
N GLY A 177 19.90 15.73 9.14
CA GLY A 177 18.58 16.17 9.59
C GLY A 177 18.55 16.52 11.07
N MET A 178 19.12 15.66 11.93
CA MET A 178 19.22 15.95 13.37
C MET A 178 20.12 17.16 13.65
N ALA A 179 21.26 17.28 12.97
CA ALA A 179 22.14 18.43 13.12
C ALA A 179 21.48 19.74 12.66
N THR A 180 20.74 19.69 11.54
CA THR A 180 19.97 20.82 11.02
C THR A 180 18.89 21.24 12.02
N ALA A 181 18.16 20.29 12.61
CA ALA A 181 17.14 20.58 13.62
C ALA A 181 17.74 21.17 14.91
N ALA A 182 18.85 20.62 15.40
CA ALA A 182 19.50 21.08 16.62
C ALA A 182 20.10 22.48 16.47
N ILE A 183 20.79 22.76 15.36
CA ILE A 183 21.39 24.06 15.09
C ILE A 183 20.31 25.07 14.69
N GLY A 184 19.29 24.64 13.95
CA GLY A 184 18.16 25.49 13.55
C GLY A 184 17.32 25.99 14.72
N ALA A 185 17.29 25.24 15.83
CA ALA A 185 16.69 25.71 17.07
C ALA A 185 17.44 26.91 17.71
N ILE A 186 18.71 27.13 17.34
CA ILE A 186 19.55 28.22 17.85
C ILE A 186 19.67 29.35 16.82
N SER A 187 19.92 29.00 15.55
CA SER A 187 20.07 29.94 14.45
C SER A 187 19.75 29.28 13.11
N GLU A 188 18.79 29.84 12.39
CA GLU A 188 18.40 29.37 11.06
C GLU A 188 19.54 29.53 10.03
N ASP A 189 20.30 30.63 10.11
CA ASP A 189 21.42 30.92 9.20
C ASP A 189 22.55 29.90 9.35
N ALA A 190 22.87 29.52 10.59
CA ALA A 190 23.88 28.50 10.89
C ALA A 190 23.44 27.09 10.43
N ALA A 191 22.13 26.82 10.43
CA ALA A 191 21.58 25.53 10.01
C ALA A 191 21.46 25.37 8.49
N ARG A 192 21.40 26.49 7.74
CA ARG A 192 21.20 26.52 6.29
C ARG A 192 22.14 25.61 5.47
N PRO A 193 23.48 25.59 5.67
CA PRO A 193 24.35 24.69 4.92
C PRO A 193 24.08 23.21 5.21
N LEU A 194 23.74 22.86 6.46
CA LEU A 194 23.37 21.48 6.84
C LEU A 194 22.02 21.09 6.26
N GLY A 195 21.07 22.03 6.21
CA GLY A 195 19.77 21.84 5.57
C GLY A 195 19.90 21.58 4.07
N LEU A 196 20.76 22.33 3.37
CA LEU A 196 21.06 22.09 1.95
C LEU A 196 21.71 20.71 1.72
N ALA A 197 22.65 20.31 2.57
CA ALA A 197 23.25 18.98 2.52
C ALA A 197 22.21 17.88 2.75
N SER A 198 21.35 18.04 3.76
CA SER A 198 20.24 17.13 4.05
C SER A 198 19.29 17.03 2.84
N TYR A 199 18.93 18.15 2.23
CA TYR A 199 18.08 18.21 1.04
C TYR A 199 18.71 17.50 -0.17
N ALA A 200 20.02 17.64 -0.37
CA ALA A 200 20.73 16.95 -1.45
C ALA A 200 20.69 15.43 -1.27
N VAL A 201 20.98 14.93 -0.06
CA VAL A 201 20.93 13.50 0.26
C VAL A 201 19.49 12.97 0.16
N ALA A 202 18.50 13.72 0.64
CA ALA A 202 17.09 13.37 0.51
C ALA A 202 16.64 13.27 -0.96
N THR A 203 17.11 14.20 -1.80
CA THR A 203 16.81 14.21 -3.23
C THR A 203 17.45 13.02 -3.94
N ALA A 204 18.70 12.69 -3.62
CA ALA A 204 19.37 11.50 -4.15
C ALA A 204 18.63 10.21 -3.77
N LEU A 205 18.23 10.09 -2.50
CA LEU A 205 17.43 8.96 -2.01
C LEU A 205 16.07 8.88 -2.72
N ARG A 206 15.37 10.02 -2.90
CA ARG A 206 14.10 10.09 -3.64
C ARG A 206 14.26 9.61 -5.08
N ARG A 207 15.27 10.11 -5.80
CA ARG A 207 15.56 9.71 -7.20
C ARG A 207 15.87 8.23 -7.31
N LEU A 208 16.66 7.67 -6.39
CA LEU A 208 16.94 6.23 -6.33
C LEU A 208 15.66 5.41 -6.16
N VAL A 209 14.77 5.85 -5.28
CA VAL A 209 13.48 5.19 -5.04
C VAL A 209 12.58 5.26 -6.27
N GLU A 210 12.51 6.41 -6.94
CA GLU A 210 11.75 6.58 -8.19
C GLU A 210 12.28 5.70 -9.33
N LEU A 211 13.60 5.67 -9.53
CA LEU A 211 14.27 4.83 -10.52
C LEU A 211 14.08 3.33 -10.22
N SER A 212 14.18 2.94 -8.95
CA SER A 212 13.94 1.55 -8.54
C SER A 212 12.48 1.14 -8.72
N ALA A 213 11.55 2.10 -8.58
CA ALA A 213 10.12 1.87 -8.74
C ALA A 213 9.66 1.86 -10.21
N SER A 214 10.43 2.47 -11.13
CA SER A 214 10.14 2.48 -12.57
C SER A 214 10.66 1.25 -13.32
N LEU A 215 11.46 0.39 -12.67
CA LEU A 215 11.93 -0.85 -13.28
C LEU A 215 10.76 -1.82 -13.57
N PRO A 216 10.64 -2.36 -14.80
CA PRO A 216 9.60 -3.33 -15.14
C PRO A 216 9.79 -4.60 -14.29
N GLY A 217 8.71 -5.03 -13.61
CA GLY A 217 8.76 -6.17 -12.68
C GLY A 217 9.24 -5.83 -11.26
N ALA A 218 9.30 -4.55 -10.86
CA ALA A 218 9.79 -4.15 -9.54
C ALA A 218 8.99 -4.71 -8.35
N SER A 219 7.73 -5.09 -8.56
CA SER A 219 6.89 -5.74 -7.55
C SER A 219 5.97 -6.79 -8.16
N ALA A 220 5.77 -7.90 -7.44
CA ALA A 220 4.78 -8.92 -7.76
C ALA A 220 3.53 -8.74 -6.90
N GLU A 221 2.36 -8.92 -7.49
CA GLU A 221 1.08 -8.88 -6.78
C GLU A 221 0.62 -10.24 -6.32
N ILE A 222 0.06 -10.28 -5.11
CA ILE A 222 -0.47 -11.47 -4.47
C ILE A 222 -1.84 -11.12 -3.92
N SER A 223 -2.84 -11.98 -4.13
CA SER A 223 -4.18 -11.79 -3.57
C SER A 223 -4.11 -11.51 -2.07
N ARG A 224 -4.83 -10.50 -1.56
CA ARG A 224 -4.84 -10.17 -0.12
C ARG A 224 -5.56 -11.26 0.67
N GLY A 225 -5.05 -11.61 1.85
CA GLY A 225 -5.70 -12.56 2.77
C GLY A 225 -4.72 -13.52 3.47
N VAL A 226 -5.15 -14.06 4.61
CA VAL A 226 -4.33 -15.01 5.41
C VAL A 226 -3.92 -16.23 4.58
N LEU A 227 -4.80 -16.72 3.71
CA LEU A 227 -4.55 -17.88 2.85
C LEU A 227 -3.41 -17.66 1.86
N SER A 228 -3.24 -16.44 1.32
CA SER A 228 -2.14 -16.14 0.40
C SER A 228 -0.81 -16.00 1.14
N GLY A 229 -0.83 -15.45 2.36
CA GLY A 229 0.32 -15.45 3.26
C GLY A 229 0.77 -16.86 3.64
N VAL A 230 -0.18 -17.74 4.00
CA VAL A 230 0.10 -19.15 4.30
C VAL A 230 0.63 -19.89 3.06
N ALA A 231 0.03 -19.69 1.89
CA ALA A 231 0.50 -20.30 0.65
C ALA A 231 1.92 -19.86 0.28
N LEU A 232 2.26 -18.58 0.50
CA LEU A 232 3.61 -18.08 0.27
C LEU A 232 4.60 -18.65 1.30
N THR A 233 4.24 -18.70 2.58
CA THR A 233 5.07 -19.34 3.61
C THR A 233 5.34 -20.81 3.28
N LEU A 234 4.29 -21.58 2.94
CA LEU A 234 4.42 -22.97 2.52
C LEU A 234 5.31 -23.10 1.28
N SER A 235 5.17 -22.20 0.31
CA SER A 235 6.02 -22.18 -0.89
C SER A 235 7.49 -21.91 -0.55
N LEU A 236 7.78 -20.96 0.34
CA LEU A 236 9.15 -20.67 0.79
C LEU A 236 9.74 -21.83 1.60
N VAL A 237 8.94 -22.48 2.45
CA VAL A 237 9.34 -23.67 3.22
C VAL A 237 9.64 -24.85 2.28
N VAL A 238 8.80 -25.07 1.27
CA VAL A 238 9.02 -26.12 0.25
C VAL A 238 10.28 -25.82 -0.57
N ILE A 239 10.49 -24.58 -1.02
CA ILE A 239 11.72 -24.18 -1.74
C ILE A 239 12.95 -24.40 -0.86
N ALA A 240 12.90 -24.01 0.42
CA ALA A 240 13.99 -24.22 1.37
C ALA A 240 14.28 -25.72 1.60
N ALA A 241 13.23 -26.54 1.76
CA ALA A 241 13.34 -27.99 1.90
C ALA A 241 13.90 -28.65 0.64
N VAL A 242 13.51 -28.21 -0.55
CA VAL A 242 14.04 -28.67 -1.84
C VAL A 242 15.52 -28.30 -2.01
N LEU A 243 15.92 -27.08 -1.64
CA LEU A 243 17.32 -26.64 -1.67
C LEU A 243 18.19 -27.37 -0.64
N ALA A 244 17.63 -27.67 0.54
CA ALA A 244 18.31 -28.44 1.58
C ALA A 244 18.49 -29.91 1.18
N SER A 245 17.47 -30.54 0.60
CA SER A 245 17.52 -31.92 0.11
C SER A 245 18.41 -32.09 -1.14
N ALA A 246 18.44 -31.09 -2.03
CA ALA A 246 19.40 -31.05 -3.15
C ALA A 246 20.86 -30.95 -2.67
N ARG A 247 21.11 -30.23 -1.56
CA ARG A 247 22.43 -30.17 -0.90
C ARG A 247 22.76 -31.47 -0.18
N ALA A 248 21.81 -32.08 0.54
CA ALA A 248 22.01 -33.38 1.19
C ALA A 248 22.33 -34.48 0.16
N ALA A 249 21.63 -34.49 -0.98
CA ALA A 249 21.93 -35.37 -2.10
C ALA A 249 23.30 -35.07 -2.75
N GLY A 250 23.71 -33.81 -2.81
CA GLY A 250 25.04 -33.40 -3.29
C GLY A 250 26.17 -33.85 -2.36
N ILE A 251 26.00 -33.67 -1.05
CA ILE A 251 26.95 -34.10 -0.01
C ILE A 251 27.01 -35.63 0.05
N ALA A 252 25.88 -36.33 -0.02
CA ALA A 252 25.83 -37.79 -0.10
C ALA A 252 26.55 -38.32 -1.35
N VAL A 253 26.49 -37.62 -2.49
CA VAL A 253 27.24 -37.98 -3.70
C VAL A 253 28.74 -37.72 -3.56
N VAL A 254 29.15 -36.69 -2.83
CA VAL A 254 30.56 -36.40 -2.54
C VAL A 254 31.13 -37.39 -1.52
N ILE A 255 30.37 -37.74 -0.48
CA ILE A 255 30.73 -38.78 0.50
C ILE A 255 30.73 -40.15 -0.18
N ALA A 256 29.76 -40.47 -1.03
CA ALA A 256 29.76 -41.72 -1.80
C ALA A 256 30.94 -41.78 -2.78
N ARG A 257 31.32 -40.66 -3.43
CA ARG A 257 32.51 -40.61 -4.30
C ARG A 257 33.83 -40.66 -3.51
N GLY A 258 33.88 -40.03 -2.34
CA GLY A 258 35.04 -40.05 -1.44
C GLY A 258 35.23 -41.42 -0.80
N GLY A 259 34.14 -42.06 -0.36
CA GLY A 259 34.12 -43.43 0.14
C GLY A 259 34.46 -44.45 -0.94
N LEU A 260 33.93 -44.29 -2.17
CA LEU A 260 34.30 -45.16 -3.30
C LEU A 260 35.74 -44.95 -3.77
N ALA A 261 36.31 -43.74 -3.60
CA ALA A 261 37.72 -43.45 -3.88
C ALA A 261 38.66 -43.99 -2.78
N ALA A 262 38.21 -44.01 -1.51
CA ALA A 262 38.92 -44.65 -0.41
C ALA A 262 38.92 -46.17 -0.56
N ILE A 263 37.77 -46.77 -0.87
CA ILE A 263 37.64 -48.21 -1.15
C ILE A 263 38.47 -48.62 -2.39
N ARG A 264 38.56 -47.75 -3.42
CA ARG A 264 39.44 -47.98 -4.60
C ARG A 264 40.94 -47.92 -4.30
N ARG A 265 41.38 -47.15 -3.30
CA ARG A 265 42.80 -47.09 -2.89
C ARG A 265 43.23 -48.31 -2.09
N ASP A 266 42.34 -48.88 -1.28
CA ASP A 266 42.62 -50.12 -0.56
C ASP A 266 42.55 -51.36 -1.47
N TRP A 267 41.73 -51.32 -2.53
CA TRP A 267 41.59 -52.44 -3.47
C TRP A 267 42.69 -52.52 -4.54
N SER A 268 43.55 -51.51 -4.68
CA SER A 268 44.76 -51.63 -5.52
C SER A 268 45.88 -52.46 -4.88
N ALA A 269 45.73 -52.89 -3.62
CA ALA A 269 46.71 -53.72 -2.91
C ALA A 269 46.43 -55.24 -2.98
N VAL A 270 45.37 -55.67 -3.67
CA VAL A 270 45.00 -57.09 -3.79
C VAL A 270 44.95 -57.50 -5.27
N PRO A 271 45.95 -58.25 -5.79
CA PRO A 271 45.88 -58.80 -7.13
C PRO A 271 44.84 -59.93 -7.19
N GLY A 272 43.82 -59.78 -8.04
CA GLY A 272 43.02 -60.93 -8.50
C GLY A 272 41.50 -60.85 -8.46
N LEU A 273 40.86 -59.79 -7.95
CA LEU A 273 39.40 -59.75 -7.84
C LEU A 273 38.79 -58.58 -8.61
N ALA A 274 38.35 -58.86 -9.83
CA ALA A 274 37.40 -58.03 -10.56
C ALA A 274 35.97 -58.32 -10.06
N PRO A 275 35.15 -57.32 -9.70
CA PRO A 275 33.70 -57.50 -9.65
C PRO A 275 33.05 -56.81 -10.84
N ARG A 276 32.42 -57.64 -11.67
CA ARG A 276 31.55 -57.27 -12.79
C ARG A 276 30.17 -56.71 -12.39
N TYR A 277 29.87 -56.43 -11.12
CA TYR A 277 28.52 -55.99 -10.74
C TYR A 277 28.54 -54.88 -9.68
N ALA A 278 28.53 -53.63 -10.15
CA ALA A 278 27.96 -52.51 -9.43
C ALA A 278 27.59 -51.41 -10.43
N ARG A 279 26.45 -51.56 -11.12
CA ARG A 279 25.80 -50.45 -11.82
C ARG A 279 24.80 -49.79 -10.86
N PRO A 280 25.07 -48.59 -10.32
CA PRO A 280 24.03 -47.84 -9.64
C PRO A 280 23.19 -47.13 -10.71
N LEU A 281 22.02 -47.71 -11.03
CA LEU A 281 21.05 -47.15 -11.97
C LEU A 281 20.25 -45.95 -11.42
N SER A 282 20.54 -45.45 -10.22
CA SER A 282 19.62 -44.55 -9.48
C SER A 282 20.01 -43.07 -9.36
N SER A 283 21.11 -42.59 -9.97
CA SER A 283 21.56 -41.20 -9.77
C SER A 283 21.14 -40.19 -10.84
N ARG A 284 20.63 -40.65 -12.00
CA ARG A 284 20.19 -39.79 -13.11
C ARG A 284 18.68 -39.52 -13.10
N LEU A 285 17.87 -40.48 -12.65
CA LEU A 285 16.41 -40.35 -12.55
C LEU A 285 15.98 -39.35 -11.47
N SER A 286 16.68 -39.28 -10.32
CA SER A 286 16.31 -38.36 -9.23
C SER A 286 16.56 -36.87 -9.54
N ARG A 287 17.63 -36.54 -10.27
CA ARG A 287 17.94 -35.15 -10.64
C ARG A 287 17.05 -34.60 -11.74
N ARG A 288 16.63 -35.45 -12.70
CA ARG A 288 15.66 -35.08 -13.73
C ARG A 288 14.26 -34.95 -13.14
N ALA A 289 13.83 -35.90 -12.32
CA ALA A 289 12.54 -35.84 -11.64
C ALA A 289 12.41 -34.59 -10.74
N LEU A 290 13.48 -34.26 -9.98
CA LEU A 290 13.47 -33.07 -9.12
C LEU A 290 13.44 -31.76 -9.92
N ARG A 291 14.21 -31.65 -11.02
CA ARG A 291 14.17 -30.46 -11.90
C ARG A 291 12.82 -30.29 -12.58
N VAL A 292 12.20 -31.40 -13.01
CA VAL A 292 10.86 -31.40 -13.59
C VAL A 292 9.83 -30.97 -12.53
N ALA A 293 9.92 -31.48 -11.30
CA ALA A 293 9.03 -31.07 -10.20
C ALA A 293 9.19 -29.57 -9.85
N THR A 294 10.42 -29.03 -9.82
CA THR A 294 10.65 -27.59 -9.61
C THR A 294 10.10 -26.75 -10.76
N ALA A 295 10.31 -27.17 -12.01
CA ALA A 295 9.76 -26.49 -13.18
C ALA A 295 8.21 -26.51 -13.17
N CYS A 296 7.60 -27.64 -12.84
CA CYS A 296 6.15 -27.77 -12.71
C CYS A 296 5.60 -26.89 -11.58
N ALA A 297 6.29 -26.76 -10.45
CA ALA A 297 5.87 -25.88 -9.35
C ALA A 297 5.96 -24.40 -9.72
N VAL A 298 7.02 -23.98 -10.41
CA VAL A 298 7.17 -22.60 -10.92
C VAL A 298 6.09 -22.30 -11.95
N VAL A 299 5.82 -23.22 -12.89
CA VAL A 299 4.75 -23.08 -13.87
C VAL A 299 3.38 -23.04 -13.18
N ALA A 300 3.12 -23.87 -12.17
CA ALA A 300 1.87 -23.84 -11.41
C ALA A 300 1.66 -22.52 -10.67
N ILE A 301 2.73 -21.92 -10.12
CA ILE A 301 2.68 -20.60 -9.46
C ILE A 301 2.44 -19.49 -10.48
N LEU A 302 3.11 -19.54 -11.64
CA LEU A 302 2.89 -18.58 -12.72
C LEU A 302 1.47 -18.68 -13.28
N VAL A 303 0.97 -19.90 -13.52
CA VAL A 303 -0.39 -20.15 -13.98
C VAL A 303 -1.42 -19.73 -12.93
N ALA A 304 -1.21 -20.03 -11.65
CA ALA A 304 -2.10 -19.58 -10.58
C ALA A 304 -2.10 -18.04 -10.45
N GLY A 305 -0.93 -17.40 -10.57
CA GLY A 305 -0.81 -15.94 -10.60
C GLY A 305 -1.51 -15.33 -11.82
N SER A 306 -1.36 -15.93 -12.99
CA SER A 306 -2.05 -15.53 -14.22
C SER A 306 -3.57 -15.72 -14.09
N LEU A 307 -4.04 -16.83 -13.52
CA LEU A 307 -5.47 -17.10 -13.32
C LEU A 307 -6.12 -16.15 -12.30
N VAL A 308 -5.37 -15.67 -11.31
CA VAL A 308 -5.82 -14.61 -10.39
C VAL A 308 -5.81 -13.24 -11.07
N ALA A 309 -4.82 -12.93 -11.90
CA ALA A 309 -4.78 -11.71 -12.71
C ALA A 309 -5.85 -11.69 -13.83
N LEU A 310 -6.30 -12.87 -14.26
CA LEU A 310 -7.41 -13.07 -15.21
C LEU A 310 -8.79 -12.97 -14.54
N ARG A 311 -8.88 -12.82 -13.20
CA ARG A 311 -10.17 -12.53 -12.58
C ARG A 311 -10.63 -11.14 -13.03
N PRO A 312 -11.85 -11.01 -13.58
CA PRO A 312 -12.35 -9.70 -13.98
C PRO A 312 -12.35 -8.78 -12.75
N PRO A 313 -11.91 -7.52 -12.89
CA PRO A 313 -11.96 -6.57 -11.80
C PRO A 313 -13.40 -6.48 -11.26
N PRO A 314 -13.59 -6.45 -9.94
CA PRO A 314 -14.91 -6.40 -9.36
C PRO A 314 -15.66 -5.16 -9.83
N SER A 315 -16.95 -5.32 -10.08
CA SER A 315 -17.81 -4.19 -10.43
C SER A 315 -18.20 -3.47 -9.15
N ARG A 316 -17.83 -2.21 -9.01
CA ARG A 316 -18.02 -1.49 -7.75
C ARG A 316 -18.09 0.02 -7.93
N LEU A 317 -18.83 0.64 -7.03
CA LEU A 317 -18.90 2.09 -6.85
C LEU A 317 -18.39 2.45 -5.46
N ARG A 318 -17.49 3.43 -5.37
CA ARG A 318 -16.91 3.87 -4.11
C ARG A 318 -17.17 5.34 -3.88
N ALA A 319 -17.78 5.67 -2.75
CA ALA A 319 -17.80 7.03 -2.22
C ALA A 319 -16.52 7.25 -1.42
N LEU A 320 -15.60 8.04 -1.96
CA LEU A 320 -14.29 8.32 -1.35
C LEU A 320 -14.46 9.32 -0.20
N ASP A 321 -13.78 9.08 0.92
CA ASP A 321 -13.79 10.00 2.07
C ASP A 321 -12.86 11.19 1.79
N VAL A 322 -13.27 12.10 0.90
CA VAL A 322 -12.53 13.33 0.53
C VAL A 322 -12.72 14.48 1.53
N GLY A 323 -13.40 14.24 2.65
CA GLY A 323 -13.82 15.29 3.58
C GLY A 323 -15.19 15.84 3.19
N GLN A 324 -15.36 17.16 3.25
CA GLN A 324 -16.60 17.81 2.82
C GLN A 324 -16.56 18.04 1.31
N GLY A 325 -17.35 17.27 0.58
CA GLY A 325 -17.37 17.26 -0.89
C GLY A 325 -17.69 15.87 -1.46
N ASP A 326 -17.82 15.79 -2.78
CA ASP A 326 -18.14 14.55 -3.48
C ASP A 326 -16.93 14.04 -4.28
N ALA A 327 -16.75 12.71 -4.23
CA ALA A 327 -15.83 12.00 -5.11
C ALA A 327 -16.25 10.53 -5.19
N PHE A 328 -16.63 10.09 -6.38
CA PHE A 328 -17.14 8.75 -6.63
C PHE A 328 -16.28 8.02 -7.67
N LEU A 329 -15.74 6.86 -7.28
CA LEU A 329 -14.92 6.03 -8.14
C LEU A 329 -15.72 4.80 -8.58
N LEU A 330 -16.01 4.72 -9.86
CA LEU A 330 -16.77 3.64 -10.48
C LEU A 330 -15.84 2.76 -11.33
N GLU A 331 -15.83 1.45 -11.05
CA GLU A 331 -15.08 0.45 -11.81
C GLU A 331 -16.01 -0.65 -12.31
N HIS A 332 -15.93 -0.97 -13.59
CA HIS A 332 -16.65 -2.10 -14.17
C HIS A 332 -15.95 -2.61 -15.43
N ALA A 333 -15.73 -3.93 -15.51
CA ALA A 333 -15.14 -4.59 -16.67
C ALA A 333 -13.81 -3.95 -17.16
N GLY A 334 -13.02 -3.41 -16.23
CA GLY A 334 -11.74 -2.76 -16.51
C GLY A 334 -11.82 -1.26 -16.80
N ALA A 335 -13.01 -0.71 -17.06
CA ALA A 335 -13.22 0.72 -17.18
C ALA A 335 -13.23 1.40 -15.81
N VAL A 336 -12.60 2.57 -15.72
CA VAL A 336 -12.51 3.38 -14.51
C VAL A 336 -13.05 4.79 -14.78
N VAL A 337 -14.10 5.16 -14.07
CA VAL A 337 -14.71 6.50 -14.13
C VAL A 337 -14.59 7.15 -12.76
N LEU A 338 -14.09 8.38 -12.71
CA LEU A 338 -14.06 9.21 -11.51
C LEU A 338 -15.02 10.39 -11.69
N ILE A 339 -16.04 10.47 -10.84
CA ILE A 339 -17.06 11.52 -10.82
C ILE A 339 -16.79 12.39 -9.59
N ASP A 340 -16.43 13.64 -9.83
CA ASP A 340 -15.96 14.60 -8.83
C ASP A 340 -14.72 14.14 -8.04
N GLY A 341 -14.08 15.08 -7.35
CA GLY A 341 -12.75 14.92 -6.77
C GLY A 341 -12.58 15.52 -5.38
N GLY A 342 -13.61 16.14 -4.82
CA GLY A 342 -13.52 16.81 -3.52
C GLY A 342 -12.67 18.10 -3.54
N PRO A 343 -12.51 18.73 -2.37
CA PRO A 343 -11.80 20.01 -2.24
C PRO A 343 -10.27 19.90 -2.23
N ASP A 344 -9.72 18.74 -1.89
CA ASP A 344 -8.28 18.55 -1.63
C ASP A 344 -7.64 17.60 -2.66
N PRO A 345 -6.80 18.11 -3.58
CA PRO A 345 -6.12 17.28 -4.57
C PRO A 345 -5.16 16.24 -3.97
N GLY A 346 -4.46 16.58 -2.88
CA GLY A 346 -3.53 15.67 -2.22
C GLY A 346 -4.26 14.50 -1.57
N ARG A 347 -5.38 14.79 -0.91
CA ARG A 347 -6.26 13.78 -0.31
C ARG A 347 -6.88 12.86 -1.38
N LEU A 348 -7.40 13.42 -2.48
CA LEU A 348 -7.94 12.62 -3.57
C LEU A 348 -6.89 11.67 -4.14
N LEU A 349 -5.68 12.16 -4.46
CA LEU A 349 -4.61 11.31 -5.00
C LEU A 349 -4.20 10.19 -4.04
N ALA A 350 -4.19 10.45 -2.73
CA ALA A 350 -3.92 9.43 -1.71
C ALA A 350 -5.01 8.35 -1.68
N LEU A 351 -6.29 8.76 -1.75
CA LEU A 351 -7.44 7.86 -1.79
C LEU A 351 -7.45 7.02 -3.07
N LEU A 352 -7.18 7.62 -4.22
CA LEU A 352 -7.03 6.90 -5.50
C LEU A 352 -5.88 5.89 -5.44
N GLY A 353 -4.73 6.26 -4.86
CA GLY A 353 -3.59 5.35 -4.69
C GLY A 353 -3.85 4.19 -3.73
N GLY A 354 -4.74 4.37 -2.75
CA GLY A 354 -5.22 3.30 -1.88
C GLY A 354 -6.33 2.44 -2.50
N SER A 355 -7.10 3.02 -3.42
CA SER A 355 -8.31 2.43 -4.00
C SER A 355 -8.04 1.65 -5.29
N LEU A 356 -7.20 2.18 -6.18
CA LEU A 356 -6.89 1.58 -7.46
C LEU A 356 -5.70 0.61 -7.37
N ALA A 357 -5.58 -0.26 -8.37
CA ALA A 357 -4.37 -1.06 -8.54
C ALA A 357 -3.18 -0.13 -8.89
N PRO A 358 -1.92 -0.47 -8.54
CA PRO A 358 -0.78 0.45 -8.69
C PRO A 358 -0.38 0.72 -10.13
N TRP A 359 -0.67 -0.25 -10.99
CA TRP A 359 -0.47 -0.14 -12.43
C TRP A 359 -1.66 0.55 -13.10
N GLN A 360 -2.77 0.75 -12.39
CA GLN A 360 -3.87 1.53 -12.92
C GLN A 360 -3.41 2.97 -13.00
N ARG A 361 -2.86 3.30 -14.15
CA ARG A 361 -2.44 4.65 -14.51
C ARG A 361 -3.48 5.36 -15.34
N ARG A 362 -4.44 4.62 -15.88
CA ARG A 362 -5.49 5.15 -16.72
C ARG A 362 -6.78 5.36 -15.93
N ILE A 363 -7.38 6.54 -16.10
CA ILE A 363 -8.76 6.82 -15.72
C ILE A 363 -9.48 7.09 -17.04
N ASP A 364 -10.40 6.21 -17.42
CA ASP A 364 -11.01 6.26 -18.75
C ASP A 364 -11.88 7.50 -18.93
N ALA A 365 -12.59 7.90 -17.88
CA ALA A 365 -13.32 9.18 -17.85
C ALA A 365 -13.18 9.89 -16.51
N LEU A 366 -12.92 11.19 -16.58
CA LEU A 366 -12.93 12.12 -15.48
C LEU A 366 -14.14 13.03 -15.63
N VAL A 367 -15.04 13.06 -14.66
CA VAL A 367 -16.30 13.79 -14.76
C VAL A 367 -16.37 14.86 -13.68
N MET A 368 -16.63 16.10 -14.10
CA MET A 368 -16.93 17.20 -13.18
C MET A 368 -18.41 17.51 -13.27
N THR A 369 -19.12 17.44 -12.15
CA THR A 369 -20.56 17.72 -12.14
C THR A 369 -20.86 19.20 -12.26
N HIS A 370 -20.09 20.03 -11.56
CA HIS A 370 -20.10 21.50 -11.62
C HIS A 370 -18.79 22.07 -11.04
N ALA A 371 -18.55 23.38 -11.22
CA ALA A 371 -17.27 24.02 -10.90
C ALA A 371 -17.17 24.59 -9.47
N HIS A 372 -17.67 23.88 -8.45
CA HIS A 372 -17.40 24.22 -7.05
C HIS A 372 -16.16 23.51 -6.52
N ILE A 373 -15.54 24.09 -5.49
CA ILE A 373 -14.27 23.62 -4.94
C ILE A 373 -14.40 22.20 -4.38
N ASP A 374 -15.47 21.92 -3.65
CA ASP A 374 -15.78 20.64 -3.02
C ASP A 374 -16.19 19.53 -4.01
N HIS A 375 -16.21 19.82 -5.31
CA HIS A 375 -16.41 18.86 -6.38
C HIS A 375 -15.22 18.81 -7.34
N GLY A 376 -14.83 19.95 -7.93
CA GLY A 376 -13.88 20.00 -9.04
C GLY A 376 -12.41 20.19 -8.66
N ALA A 377 -12.09 20.72 -7.48
CA ALA A 377 -10.70 21.15 -7.17
C ALA A 377 -9.72 19.98 -7.17
N GLY A 378 -10.10 18.85 -6.57
CA GLY A 378 -9.26 17.65 -6.50
C GLY A 378 -8.97 17.05 -7.87
N LEU A 379 -9.89 17.17 -8.82
CA LEU A 379 -9.76 16.62 -10.17
C LEU A 379 -8.56 17.21 -10.93
N LEU A 380 -8.19 18.46 -10.65
CA LEU A 380 -7.09 19.14 -11.35
C LEU A 380 -5.74 18.42 -11.24
N ALA A 381 -5.49 17.75 -10.10
CA ALA A 381 -4.24 17.01 -9.88
C ALA A 381 -4.26 15.60 -10.50
N VAL A 382 -5.41 15.14 -10.98
CA VAL A 382 -5.54 13.83 -11.65
C VAL A 382 -4.80 13.85 -12.99
N PHE A 383 -4.91 14.95 -13.74
CA PHE A 383 -4.19 15.15 -15.01
C PHE A 383 -2.65 15.05 -14.87
N ASP A 384 -2.12 15.36 -13.69
CA ASP A 384 -0.67 15.33 -13.44
C ASP A 384 -0.15 13.92 -13.08
N ARG A 385 -1.05 12.98 -12.76
CA ARG A 385 -0.70 11.66 -12.18
C ARG A 385 -1.27 10.45 -12.91
N TYR A 386 -2.35 10.64 -13.66
CA TYR A 386 -3.07 9.60 -14.39
C TYR A 386 -3.21 9.99 -15.86
N ASP A 387 -3.14 8.99 -16.73
CA ASP A 387 -3.54 9.07 -18.13
C ASP A 387 -5.07 9.11 -18.20
N VAL A 388 -5.63 10.26 -18.60
CA VAL A 388 -7.08 10.46 -18.63
C VAL A 388 -7.58 10.29 -20.06
N GLY A 389 -8.54 9.40 -20.27
CA GLY A 389 -9.11 9.14 -21.60
C GLY A 389 -9.96 10.29 -22.12
N ILE A 390 -10.94 10.72 -21.32
CA ILE A 390 -11.84 11.84 -21.65
C ILE A 390 -12.20 12.62 -20.38
N ALA A 391 -12.35 13.93 -20.53
CA ALA A 391 -12.84 14.83 -19.49
C ALA A 391 -14.29 15.22 -19.82
N ILE A 392 -15.24 14.86 -18.97
CA ILE A 392 -16.68 15.11 -19.15
C ILE A 392 -17.10 16.26 -18.22
N GLU A 393 -17.91 17.17 -18.75
CA GLU A 393 -18.40 18.37 -18.05
C GLU A 393 -19.85 18.66 -18.47
N PRO A 394 -20.63 19.43 -17.68
CA PRO A 394 -21.94 19.90 -18.11
C PRO A 394 -21.82 20.82 -19.32
N ARG A 395 -22.79 20.71 -20.24
CA ARG A 395 -23.01 21.72 -21.27
C ARG A 395 -23.34 23.07 -20.63
N GLY A 396 -22.57 24.09 -20.99
CA GLY A 396 -22.69 25.42 -20.39
C GLY A 396 -22.08 25.51 -18.99
N LEU A 397 -21.05 24.71 -18.68
CA LEU A 397 -20.27 24.84 -17.44
C LEU A 397 -19.93 26.30 -17.17
N GLU A 398 -20.21 26.75 -15.94
CA GLU A 398 -20.02 28.14 -15.51
C GLU A 398 -18.58 28.61 -15.72
N ASP A 399 -18.39 29.84 -16.20
CA ASP A 399 -17.07 30.42 -16.43
C ASP A 399 -16.47 31.05 -15.15
N VAL A 400 -15.88 30.20 -14.32
CA VAL A 400 -15.21 30.56 -13.07
C VAL A 400 -13.74 30.16 -13.11
N ALA A 401 -12.95 30.60 -12.12
CA ALA A 401 -11.52 30.28 -12.06
C ALA A 401 -11.25 28.76 -12.13
N LEU A 402 -12.10 27.94 -11.49
CA LEU A 402 -11.94 26.50 -11.47
C LEU A 402 -12.20 25.85 -12.84
N SER A 403 -13.24 26.26 -13.57
CA SER A 403 -13.53 25.71 -14.91
C SER A 403 -12.49 26.14 -15.96
N ARG A 404 -11.92 27.34 -15.82
CA ARG A 404 -10.77 27.79 -16.62
C ARG A 404 -9.52 26.94 -16.37
N LEU A 405 -9.20 26.68 -15.09
CA LEU A 405 -8.10 25.80 -14.71
C LEU A 405 -8.32 24.38 -15.23
N TRP A 406 -9.54 23.87 -15.13
CA TRP A 406 -9.92 22.56 -15.68
C TRP A 406 -9.67 22.48 -17.19
N ALA A 407 -10.15 23.47 -17.95
CA ALA A 407 -9.93 23.53 -19.39
C ALA A 407 -8.43 23.61 -19.74
N GLU A 408 -7.67 24.42 -19.01
CA GLU A 408 -6.22 24.56 -19.17
C GLU A 408 -5.48 23.24 -18.87
N ARG A 409 -5.83 22.54 -17.78
CA ARG A 409 -5.20 21.27 -17.41
C ARG A 409 -5.51 20.16 -18.41
N ALA A 410 -6.76 20.04 -18.84
CA ALA A 410 -7.15 19.07 -19.86
C ALA A 410 -6.40 19.33 -21.18
N ALA A 411 -6.33 20.60 -21.62
CA ALA A 411 -5.60 20.98 -22.83
C ALA A 411 -4.10 20.67 -22.72
N ARG A 412 -3.46 20.99 -21.59
CA ARG A 412 -2.04 20.67 -21.35
C ARG A 412 -1.76 19.17 -21.35
N ALA A 413 -2.68 18.37 -20.83
CA ALA A 413 -2.58 16.92 -20.80
C ALA A 413 -2.97 16.26 -22.15
N GLY A 414 -3.47 17.02 -23.13
CA GLY A 414 -3.94 16.49 -24.41
C GLY A 414 -5.24 15.69 -24.28
N VAL A 415 -6.03 15.94 -23.23
CA VAL A 415 -7.25 15.19 -22.92
C VAL A 415 -8.45 15.87 -23.59
N PRO A 416 -9.23 15.15 -24.43
CA PRO A 416 -10.42 15.73 -25.03
C PRO A 416 -11.47 16.04 -23.95
N ARG A 417 -12.08 17.23 -24.04
CA ARG A 417 -13.21 17.62 -23.21
C ARG A 417 -14.52 17.38 -23.96
N HIS A 418 -15.52 16.87 -23.26
CA HIS A 418 -16.83 16.56 -23.82
C HIS A 418 -17.92 17.12 -22.91
N ALA A 419 -18.58 18.18 -23.39
CA ALA A 419 -19.65 18.85 -22.68
C ALA A 419 -20.99 18.20 -23.04
N ILE A 420 -21.71 17.67 -22.05
CA ILE A 420 -22.95 16.91 -22.26
C ILE A 420 -24.15 17.56 -21.54
N GLY A 421 -25.33 17.44 -22.14
CA GLY A 421 -26.61 17.88 -21.59
C GLY A 421 -27.65 16.76 -21.54
N ALA A 422 -28.84 17.10 -21.06
CA ALA A 422 -29.95 16.17 -20.88
C ALA A 422 -30.24 15.34 -22.15
N GLY A 423 -30.33 14.02 -21.99
CA GLY A 423 -30.60 13.05 -23.06
C GLY A 423 -29.36 12.48 -23.73
N GLU A 424 -28.18 13.09 -23.56
CA GLU A 424 -26.93 12.56 -24.12
C GLU A 424 -26.41 11.36 -23.33
N GLN A 425 -25.83 10.40 -24.06
CA GLN A 425 -25.28 9.17 -23.52
C GLN A 425 -23.81 9.01 -23.91
N VAL A 426 -22.97 8.73 -22.93
CA VAL A 426 -21.54 8.47 -23.11
C VAL A 426 -21.22 7.07 -22.60
N ARG A 427 -20.61 6.25 -23.45
CA ARG A 427 -20.20 4.89 -23.09
C ARG A 427 -18.70 4.82 -22.84
N ILE A 428 -18.32 4.43 -21.63
CA ILE A 428 -16.94 4.23 -21.19
C ILE A 428 -16.72 2.74 -20.92
N GLY A 429 -16.23 2.01 -21.93
CA GLY A 429 -16.17 0.56 -21.88
C GLY A 429 -17.57 -0.05 -21.73
N ALA A 430 -17.80 -0.78 -20.63
CA ALA A 430 -19.11 -1.36 -20.30
C ALA A 430 -19.97 -0.48 -19.36
N ILE A 431 -19.49 0.72 -19.02
CA ILE A 431 -20.23 1.71 -18.22
C ILE A 431 -20.96 2.64 -19.18
N GLU A 432 -22.26 2.83 -18.96
CA GLU A 432 -23.08 3.78 -19.69
C GLU A 432 -23.44 4.93 -18.77
N LEU A 433 -23.07 6.16 -19.15
CA LEU A 433 -23.40 7.39 -18.45
C LEU A 433 -24.43 8.15 -19.27
N THR A 434 -25.59 8.45 -18.68
CA THR A 434 -26.63 9.28 -19.29
C THR A 434 -26.74 10.59 -18.52
N ALA A 435 -26.65 11.72 -19.21
CA ALA A 435 -26.92 13.02 -18.62
C ALA A 435 -28.43 13.26 -18.58
N LEU A 436 -28.95 13.56 -17.38
CA LEU A 436 -30.36 13.92 -17.17
C LEU A 436 -30.56 15.44 -17.04
N SER A 437 -29.50 16.16 -16.70
CA SER A 437 -29.41 17.61 -16.56
C SER A 437 -27.96 18.01 -16.87
N PRO A 438 -27.67 19.22 -17.35
CA PRO A 438 -28.59 20.34 -17.58
C PRO A 438 -29.44 20.16 -18.84
N ASN A 439 -30.70 20.59 -18.78
CA ASN A 439 -31.49 20.91 -19.97
C ASN A 439 -30.94 22.19 -20.62
N GLU A 440 -31.34 22.51 -21.86
CA GLU A 440 -30.91 23.74 -22.54
C GLU A 440 -31.77 24.97 -22.15
N ASP A 441 -32.46 24.95 -21.01
CA ASP A 441 -33.30 26.08 -20.60
C ASP A 441 -32.42 27.30 -20.28
N PRO A 442 -32.49 28.41 -21.02
CA PRO A 442 -31.64 29.58 -20.81
C PRO A 442 -31.89 30.30 -19.48
N ARG A 443 -33.00 29.99 -18.78
CA ARG A 443 -33.33 30.56 -17.45
C ARG A 443 -32.57 29.88 -16.32
N VAL A 444 -31.98 28.71 -16.56
CA VAL A 444 -31.17 27.99 -15.58
C VAL A 444 -29.74 28.49 -15.69
N GLU A 445 -29.38 29.42 -14.80
CA GLU A 445 -28.03 30.01 -14.74
C GLU A 445 -27.00 28.98 -14.24
N TYR A 446 -27.41 28.13 -13.29
CA TYR A 446 -26.54 27.13 -12.68
C TYR A 446 -26.65 25.76 -13.37
N ARG A 447 -25.62 25.40 -14.14
CA ARG A 447 -25.56 24.16 -14.93
C ARG A 447 -24.89 23.03 -14.15
N ASN A 448 -25.69 22.26 -13.42
CA ASN A 448 -25.26 21.06 -12.74
C ASN A 448 -25.55 19.79 -13.56
N LEU A 449 -24.52 18.97 -13.75
CA LEU A 449 -24.62 17.69 -14.43
C LEU A 449 -25.23 16.64 -13.50
N VAL A 450 -26.41 16.12 -13.87
CA VAL A 450 -27.03 14.97 -13.19
C VAL A 450 -26.77 13.74 -14.04
N LEU A 451 -26.13 12.73 -13.46
CA LEU A 451 -25.74 11.52 -14.18
C LEU A 451 -26.50 10.30 -13.69
N HIS A 452 -27.01 9.53 -14.63
CA HIS A 452 -27.44 8.16 -14.42
C HIS A 452 -26.39 7.22 -14.99
N ALA A 453 -25.84 6.35 -14.15
CA ALA A 453 -24.83 5.38 -14.55
C ALA A 453 -25.40 3.96 -14.52
N ARG A 454 -25.26 3.22 -15.62
CA ARG A 454 -25.58 1.80 -15.72
C ARG A 454 -24.33 0.98 -15.91
N TYR A 455 -24.14 -0.02 -15.06
CA TYR A 455 -22.99 -0.93 -15.07
C TYR A 455 -23.36 -2.22 -14.35
N ALA A 456 -22.80 -3.38 -14.74
CA ALA A 456 -23.02 -4.66 -14.05
C ALA A 456 -24.49 -5.03 -13.75
N GLY A 457 -25.45 -4.54 -14.55
CA GLY A 457 -26.89 -4.75 -14.32
C GLY A 457 -27.51 -3.92 -13.19
N VAL A 458 -26.78 -2.95 -12.63
CA VAL A 458 -27.26 -2.01 -11.62
C VAL A 458 -27.26 -0.58 -12.15
N ALA A 459 -28.04 0.29 -11.51
CA ALA A 459 -28.10 1.71 -11.81
C ALA A 459 -27.72 2.57 -10.59
N ALA A 460 -27.00 3.67 -10.84
CA ALA A 460 -26.66 4.67 -9.83
C ALA A 460 -27.01 6.07 -10.31
N LEU A 461 -27.63 6.88 -9.44
CA LEU A 461 -27.97 8.28 -9.73
C LEU A 461 -27.04 9.20 -8.95
N PHE A 462 -26.37 10.10 -9.68
CA PHE A 462 -25.48 11.15 -9.16
C PHE A 462 -26.10 12.52 -9.47
N PRO A 463 -26.86 13.11 -8.54
CA PRO A 463 -27.48 14.41 -8.73
C PRO A 463 -26.49 15.58 -8.66
N GLY A 464 -25.30 15.39 -8.10
CA GLY A 464 -24.42 16.52 -7.72
C GLY A 464 -25.19 17.49 -6.82
N ASP A 465 -25.07 18.78 -7.12
CA ASP A 465 -25.73 19.88 -6.41
C ASP A 465 -26.92 20.42 -7.20
N ALA A 466 -27.66 19.54 -7.86
CA ALA A 466 -28.85 19.92 -8.61
C ALA A 466 -29.79 20.80 -7.76
N THR A 467 -30.17 21.95 -8.31
CA THR A 467 -31.08 22.90 -7.67
C THR A 467 -32.47 22.29 -7.52
N ASP A 468 -33.29 22.82 -6.61
CA ASP A 468 -34.68 22.36 -6.46
C ASP A 468 -35.48 22.45 -7.76
N SER A 469 -35.24 23.47 -8.59
CA SER A 469 -35.84 23.57 -9.92
C SER A 469 -35.43 22.43 -10.86
N ALA A 470 -34.14 22.09 -10.90
CA ALA A 470 -33.64 20.98 -11.70
C ALA A 470 -34.18 19.64 -11.17
N LEU A 471 -34.26 19.47 -9.85
CA LEU A 471 -34.85 18.28 -9.22
C LEU A 471 -36.35 18.16 -9.54
N ALA A 472 -37.09 19.27 -9.58
CA ALA A 472 -38.49 19.27 -9.98
C ALA A 472 -38.67 18.87 -11.45
N ASP A 473 -37.82 19.36 -12.36
CA ASP A 473 -37.84 18.97 -13.78
C ASP A 473 -37.57 17.46 -13.96
N LEU A 474 -36.60 16.92 -13.21
CA LEU A 474 -36.31 15.48 -13.23
C LEU A 474 -37.50 14.62 -12.77
N LEU A 475 -38.31 15.13 -11.84
CA LEU A 475 -39.49 14.43 -11.33
C LEU A 475 -40.65 14.39 -12.33
N LEU A 476 -40.58 15.12 -13.45
CA LEU A 476 -41.53 15.00 -14.55
C LEU A 476 -41.40 13.66 -15.29
N ASP A 477 -40.23 13.03 -15.25
CA ASP A 477 -39.99 11.66 -15.72
C ASP A 477 -39.38 10.78 -14.61
N PRO A 478 -40.19 10.34 -13.64
CA PRO A 478 -39.70 9.55 -12.51
C PRO A 478 -39.20 8.16 -12.92
N ALA A 479 -39.55 7.68 -14.13
CA ALA A 479 -39.08 6.38 -14.62
C ALA A 479 -37.58 6.43 -14.95
N ALA A 480 -37.09 7.57 -15.45
CA ALA A 480 -35.67 7.81 -15.74
C ALA A 480 -34.78 7.84 -14.48
N LEU A 481 -35.36 8.06 -13.30
CA LEU A 481 -34.61 8.19 -12.04
C LEU A 481 -34.33 6.87 -11.33
N ARG A 482 -34.97 5.77 -11.76
CA ARG A 482 -34.84 4.46 -11.10
C ARG A 482 -33.38 4.03 -10.98
N SER A 483 -32.91 3.86 -9.75
CA SER A 483 -31.52 3.49 -9.45
C SER A 483 -31.42 2.63 -8.20
N ASP A 484 -30.54 1.64 -8.22
CA ASP A 484 -30.26 0.79 -7.06
C ASP A 484 -29.42 1.53 -6.00
N VAL A 485 -28.51 2.40 -6.46
CA VAL A 485 -27.69 3.25 -5.60
C VAL A 485 -28.09 4.71 -5.78
N TYR A 486 -28.44 5.37 -4.68
CA TYR A 486 -28.82 6.78 -4.68
C TYR A 486 -27.82 7.62 -3.90
N ILE A 487 -27.37 8.71 -4.52
CA ILE A 487 -26.58 9.74 -3.86
C ILE A 487 -27.55 10.90 -3.62
N PRO A 488 -27.95 11.21 -2.36
CA PRO A 488 -28.76 12.39 -2.11
C PRO A 488 -28.03 13.67 -2.57
N PRO A 489 -28.75 14.62 -3.20
CA PRO A 489 -28.13 15.82 -3.76
C PRO A 489 -27.45 16.66 -2.67
N HIS A 490 -26.40 17.41 -3.07
CA HIS A 490 -25.76 18.43 -2.25
C HIS A 490 -25.38 17.93 -0.85
N HIS A 491 -24.69 16.78 -0.82
CA HIS A 491 -24.27 16.06 0.40
C HIS A 491 -25.41 15.73 1.38
N GLY A 492 -26.65 15.69 0.90
CA GLY A 492 -27.85 15.52 1.70
C GLY A 492 -28.38 16.82 2.32
N ALA A 493 -28.20 17.95 1.65
CA ALA A 493 -28.86 19.22 1.99
C ALA A 493 -30.39 19.07 1.98
N HIS A 494 -31.08 20.05 2.59
CA HIS A 494 -32.54 20.09 2.55
C HIS A 494 -33.02 20.36 1.13
N THR A 495 -33.99 19.58 0.68
CA THR A 495 -34.77 19.84 -0.53
C THR A 495 -36.23 19.48 -0.26
N PRO A 496 -37.21 20.29 -0.72
CA PRO A 496 -38.63 19.94 -0.62
C PRO A 496 -38.98 18.67 -1.44
N HIS A 497 -38.11 18.24 -2.35
CA HIS A 497 -38.33 17.11 -3.24
C HIS A 497 -37.79 15.78 -2.71
N ALA A 498 -37.18 15.74 -1.51
CA ALA A 498 -36.47 14.55 -1.01
C ALA A 498 -37.34 13.28 -1.04
N ALA A 499 -38.56 13.35 -0.51
CA ALA A 499 -39.48 12.21 -0.49
C ALA A 499 -39.92 11.77 -1.90
N ALA A 500 -40.19 12.72 -2.79
CA ALA A 500 -40.58 12.43 -4.17
C ALA A 500 -39.43 11.79 -4.96
N LEU A 501 -38.20 12.28 -4.77
CA LEU A 501 -36.99 11.71 -5.37
C LEU A 501 -36.79 10.27 -4.91
N ILE A 502 -36.86 10.01 -3.61
CA ILE A 502 -36.66 8.65 -3.08
C ILE A 502 -37.75 7.70 -3.58
N ALA A 503 -38.99 8.16 -3.71
CA ALA A 503 -40.09 7.39 -4.27
C ALA A 503 -39.92 7.09 -5.77
N ALA A 504 -39.33 8.01 -6.54
CA ALA A 504 -39.01 7.84 -7.95
C ALA A 504 -37.79 6.92 -8.16
N VAL A 505 -36.72 7.15 -7.41
CA VAL A 505 -35.45 6.42 -7.50
C VAL A 505 -35.59 4.97 -7.02
N ARG A 506 -36.36 4.75 -5.94
CA ARG A 506 -36.52 3.45 -5.25
C ARG A 506 -35.19 2.76 -4.93
N PRO A 507 -34.29 3.42 -4.18
CA PRO A 507 -32.96 2.90 -3.93
C PRO A 507 -32.94 1.68 -3.03
N LYS A 508 -31.97 0.81 -3.26
CA LYS A 508 -31.60 -0.28 -2.35
C LYS A 508 -30.55 0.17 -1.33
N VAL A 509 -29.71 1.14 -1.70
CA VAL A 509 -28.66 1.72 -0.86
C VAL A 509 -28.55 3.22 -1.15
N ALA A 510 -28.33 4.02 -0.10
CA ALA A 510 -27.98 5.43 -0.21
C ALA A 510 -26.53 5.69 0.25
N LEU A 511 -25.80 6.49 -0.52
CA LEU A 511 -24.42 6.91 -0.21
C LEU A 511 -24.38 8.43 0.00
N LEU A 512 -23.84 8.85 1.13
CA LEU A 512 -23.65 10.26 1.47
C LEU A 512 -22.16 10.55 1.63
N SER A 513 -21.60 11.30 0.69
CA SER A 513 -20.25 11.82 0.82
C SER A 513 -20.32 13.14 1.60
N VAL A 514 -19.80 13.13 2.83
CA VAL A 514 -19.87 14.26 3.75
C VAL A 514 -18.69 14.20 4.73
N GLY A 515 -18.18 15.36 5.14
CA GLY A 515 -17.02 15.45 6.02
C GLY A 515 -17.37 15.26 7.50
N ALA A 516 -16.47 14.64 8.27
CA ALA A 516 -16.63 14.53 9.73
C ALA A 516 -16.60 15.87 10.47
N SER A 517 -15.98 16.88 9.87
CA SER A 517 -15.94 18.26 10.36
C SER A 517 -16.93 19.18 9.63
N ASN A 518 -17.99 18.62 9.04
CA ASN A 518 -18.99 19.38 8.29
C ASN A 518 -19.68 20.43 9.19
N ARG A 519 -19.62 21.70 8.78
CA ARG A 519 -20.26 22.83 9.47
C ARG A 519 -21.59 23.25 8.85
N TYR A 520 -21.93 22.74 7.66
CA TYR A 520 -23.14 23.09 6.92
C TYR A 520 -24.40 22.39 7.44
N GLY A 521 -24.25 21.44 8.39
CA GLY A 521 -25.38 20.69 8.96
C GLY A 521 -25.92 19.60 8.03
N HIS A 522 -25.14 19.19 7.02
CA HIS A 522 -25.47 18.09 6.11
C HIS A 522 -24.95 16.73 6.65
N PRO A 523 -25.60 15.61 6.29
CA PRO A 523 -26.95 15.53 5.76
C PRO A 523 -27.98 16.07 6.76
N THR A 524 -29.03 16.73 6.28
CA THR A 524 -30.06 17.31 7.17
C THR A 524 -30.94 16.22 7.78
N PRO A 525 -31.53 16.45 8.98
CA PRO A 525 -32.49 15.52 9.56
C PRO A 525 -33.69 15.21 8.65
N ALA A 526 -34.15 16.20 7.88
CA ALA A 526 -35.24 16.04 6.92
C ALA A 526 -34.86 15.06 5.79
N THR A 527 -33.65 15.18 5.23
CA THR A 527 -33.15 14.28 4.18
C THR A 527 -32.96 12.86 4.72
N LEU A 528 -32.43 12.71 5.94
CA LEU A 528 -32.30 11.40 6.59
C LEU A 528 -33.67 10.78 6.90
N ALA A 529 -34.64 11.57 7.34
CA ALA A 529 -36.00 11.11 7.58
C ALA A 529 -36.69 10.66 6.28
N ALA A 530 -36.46 11.39 5.18
CA ALA A 530 -37.00 11.01 3.86
C ALA A 530 -36.42 9.69 3.35
N LEU A 531 -35.15 9.38 3.66
CA LEU A 531 -34.53 8.08 3.35
C LEU A 531 -35.16 6.91 4.12
N GLY A 532 -35.78 7.18 5.28
CA GLY A 532 -36.50 6.17 6.06
C GLY A 532 -35.65 4.91 6.31
N ASP A 533 -36.17 3.77 5.88
CA ASP A 533 -35.52 2.46 6.07
C ASP A 533 -34.45 2.13 5.01
N VAL A 534 -34.17 3.02 4.06
CA VAL A 534 -33.12 2.79 3.05
C VAL A 534 -31.75 2.70 3.75
N PRO A 535 -31.00 1.59 3.57
CA PRO A 535 -29.65 1.46 4.10
C PRO A 535 -28.75 2.61 3.65
N THR A 536 -28.40 3.48 4.59
CA THR A 536 -27.69 4.73 4.32
C THR A 536 -26.30 4.71 4.91
N TYR A 537 -25.28 4.95 4.07
CA TYR A 537 -23.88 4.94 4.46
C TYR A 537 -23.25 6.30 4.25
N ARG A 538 -22.61 6.83 5.29
CA ARG A 538 -21.99 8.16 5.29
C ARG A 538 -20.48 8.09 5.46
N THR A 539 -19.74 8.84 4.65
CA THR A 539 -18.27 8.79 4.68
C THR A 539 -17.66 9.35 5.97
N ASP A 540 -18.28 10.38 6.57
CA ASP A 540 -17.87 10.93 7.87
C ASP A 540 -17.79 9.88 9.00
N ARG A 541 -18.73 8.94 9.01
CA ARG A 541 -18.85 7.87 10.02
C ARG A 541 -18.09 6.60 9.63
N ARG A 542 -18.07 6.26 8.35
CA ARG A 542 -17.62 4.95 7.85
C ARG A 542 -16.33 4.99 7.02
N GLY A 543 -15.73 6.16 6.85
CA GLY A 543 -14.63 6.35 5.91
C GLY A 543 -15.08 6.13 4.47
N THR A 544 -14.19 5.67 3.60
CA THR A 544 -14.57 5.30 2.22
C THR A 544 -15.59 4.16 2.25
N VAL A 545 -16.68 4.30 1.49
CA VAL A 545 -17.75 3.28 1.39
C VAL A 545 -17.71 2.67 0.00
N GLU A 546 -17.63 1.35 -0.08
CA GLU A 546 -17.63 0.57 -1.32
C GLU A 546 -18.93 -0.21 -1.46
N VAL A 547 -19.62 -0.04 -2.59
CA VAL A 547 -20.75 -0.87 -3.01
C VAL A 547 -20.26 -1.75 -4.15
N GLN A 548 -20.04 -3.03 -3.85
CA GLN A 548 -19.63 -4.04 -4.82
C GLN A 548 -20.86 -4.78 -5.35
N VAL A 549 -20.90 -5.03 -6.66
CA VAL A 549 -21.92 -5.84 -7.32
C VAL A 549 -21.38 -7.26 -7.49
N ASP A 550 -22.05 -8.24 -6.88
CA ASP A 550 -21.70 -9.65 -6.97
C ASP A 550 -22.96 -10.50 -7.22
N GLY A 551 -23.04 -11.16 -8.38
CA GLY A 551 -24.18 -12.01 -8.74
C GLY A 551 -25.55 -11.31 -8.67
N GLY A 552 -25.62 -10.01 -9.00
CA GLY A 552 -26.84 -9.19 -8.91
C GLY A 552 -27.20 -8.71 -7.51
N ARG A 553 -26.38 -8.98 -6.49
CA ARG A 553 -26.52 -8.46 -5.13
C ARG A 553 -25.56 -7.30 -4.90
N LEU A 554 -26.01 -6.34 -4.09
CA LEU A 554 -25.16 -5.25 -3.60
C LEU A 554 -24.53 -5.66 -2.27
N LEU A 555 -23.19 -5.66 -2.22
CA LEU A 555 -22.41 -5.90 -1.02
C LEU A 555 -21.75 -4.58 -0.62
N VAL A 556 -22.04 -4.10 0.59
CA VAL A 556 -21.47 -2.83 1.08
C VAL A 556 -20.31 -3.11 2.03
N ARG A 557 -19.17 -2.43 1.82
CA ARG A 557 -17.99 -2.45 2.68
C ARG A 557 -17.65 -1.04 3.14
N THR A 558 -17.22 -0.91 4.39
CA THR A 558 -16.83 0.36 5.00
C THR A 558 -15.36 0.36 5.37
N GLY A 559 -14.72 1.54 5.32
CA GLY A 559 -13.33 1.73 5.70
C GLY A 559 -13.08 1.83 7.22
N ARG A 560 -14.14 1.91 8.02
CA ARG A 560 -14.12 1.91 9.49
C ARG A 560 -15.06 0.87 10.06
#